data_AF-A0A2V6WMU7-F1
#
_entry.id   AF-A0A2V6WMU7-F1
#
_cell.length_a   1.000
_cell.length_b   1.000
_cell.length_c   1.000
_cell.angle_alpha   90.00
_cell.angle_beta   90.00
_cell.angle_gamma   90.00
#
_symmetry.space_group_name_H-M   'P 1'
#
loop_
_entity.id
_entity.type
_entity.pdbx_description
1 polymer ?
#
loop_
_entity_poly.entity_id
_entity_poly.type
_entity_poly.pdbx_seq_one_letter_code
_entity_poly.pdbx_strand_id
1 'polypeptide(L)'
;MPFVGVGDARPNLVVLAAASWAVAAGPREAVWWAFLGGLASDLLSGGPLGALALAGLVPVAAAGIGDSELRPRSALAGALVVAIASLATSAIYLAILAIVGASLPDAPRLTTLTVMGAAYNGVLAIATYPIARTLHRGAEKQASFGW
;
A
#
# COMPACT_ATOMS: atom_id res chain seq x y z
N MET A 1 20.16 -15.24 20.60
CA MET A 1 19.05 -14.42 21.13
C MET A 1 17.83 -14.68 20.25
N PRO A 2 16.70 -15.22 20.75
CA PRO A 2 15.53 -15.46 19.91
C PRO A 2 14.84 -14.11 19.67
N PHE A 3 15.01 -13.56 18.48
CA PHE A 3 14.24 -12.40 18.06
C PHE A 3 12.85 -12.91 17.66
N VAL A 4 11.82 -12.57 18.44
CA VAL A 4 10.46 -12.50 17.91
C VAL A 4 10.37 -11.23 17.07
N GLY A 5 11.10 -11.23 15.96
CA GLY A 5 10.76 -10.45 14.76
C GLY A 5 10.31 -11.50 13.76
N VAL A 6 9.09 -11.39 13.24
CA VAL A 6 8.65 -12.27 12.16
C VAL A 6 9.38 -11.84 10.88
N GLY A 7 10.62 -12.32 10.75
CA GLY A 7 11.57 -11.91 9.71
C GLY A 7 11.93 -10.42 9.79
N ASP A 8 12.89 -10.00 8.99
CA ASP A 8 13.26 -8.59 8.80
C ASP A 8 12.16 -7.80 8.01
N ALA A 9 10.92 -8.30 8.03
CA ALA A 9 9.79 -7.81 7.25
C ALA A 9 9.26 -6.51 7.86
N ARG A 10 9.49 -5.39 7.18
CA ARG A 10 8.95 -4.09 7.56
C ARG A 10 7.74 -3.76 6.70
N PRO A 11 6.63 -3.28 7.30
CA PRO A 11 5.48 -2.85 6.53
C PRO A 11 5.86 -1.66 5.65
N ASN A 12 5.38 -1.67 4.41
CA ASN A 12 5.49 -0.50 3.55
C ASN A 12 4.38 0.47 3.91
N LEU A 13 4.71 1.44 4.77
CA LEU A 13 3.74 2.42 5.30
C LEU A 13 3.09 3.27 4.21
N VAL A 14 3.83 3.58 3.15
CA VAL A 14 3.31 4.33 1.99
C VAL A 14 2.21 3.53 1.31
N VAL A 15 2.50 2.27 0.96
CA VAL A 15 1.55 1.40 0.26
C VAL A 15 0.37 1.09 1.18
N LEU A 16 0.61 0.85 2.47
CA LEU A 16 -0.45 0.63 3.46
C LEU A 16 -1.42 1.82 3.51
N ALA A 17 -0.90 3.04 3.66
CA ALA A 17 -1.71 4.24 3.72
C ALA A 17 -2.45 4.50 2.41
N ALA A 18 -1.73 4.46 1.28
CA ALA A 18 -2.29 4.73 -0.03
C ALA A 18 -3.35 3.70 -0.45
N ALA A 19 -3.10 2.40 -0.25
CA ALA A 19 -4.07 1.35 -0.55
C ALA A 19 -5.26 1.39 0.42
N SER A 20 -5.05 1.67 1.72
CA SER A 20 -6.16 1.86 2.66
C SER A 20 -7.05 3.03 2.24
N TRP A 21 -6.44 4.13 1.78
CA TRP A 21 -7.16 5.28 1.23
C TRP A 21 -7.87 4.94 -0.09
N ALA A 22 -7.24 4.16 -0.96
CA ALA A 22 -7.86 3.72 -2.22
C ALA A 22 -9.16 2.96 -1.97
N VAL A 23 -9.13 1.98 -1.06
CA VAL A 23 -10.32 1.20 -0.69
C VAL A 23 -11.37 2.07 -0.01
N ALA A 24 -10.95 3.11 0.74
CA ALA A 24 -11.84 3.97 1.52
C ALA A 24 -12.50 5.10 0.73
N ALA A 25 -11.76 5.75 -0.18
CA ALA A 25 -12.10 7.00 -0.85
C ALA A 25 -12.04 6.91 -2.39
N GLY A 26 -11.38 5.89 -2.93
CA GLY A 26 -11.24 5.65 -4.37
C GLY A 26 -9.85 6.00 -4.90
N PRO A 27 -9.61 5.80 -6.20
CA PRO A 27 -8.26 5.79 -6.77
C PRO A 27 -7.69 7.20 -6.97
N ARG A 28 -8.56 8.20 -7.18
CA ARG A 28 -8.16 9.56 -7.58
C ARG A 28 -7.14 10.20 -6.64
N GLU A 29 -7.40 10.13 -5.34
CA GLU A 29 -6.52 10.69 -4.30
C GLU A 29 -5.44 9.68 -3.90
N ALA A 30 -5.78 8.39 -3.88
CA ALA A 30 -4.87 7.34 -3.44
C ALA A 30 -3.64 7.19 -4.35
N VAL A 31 -3.80 7.38 -5.65
CA VAL A 31 -2.68 7.37 -6.61
C VAL A 31 -1.67 8.48 -6.31
N TRP A 32 -2.14 9.66 -5.88
CA TRP A 32 -1.25 10.75 -5.47
C TRP A 32 -0.46 10.40 -4.21
N TRP A 33 -1.11 9.76 -3.23
CA TRP A 33 -0.43 9.27 -2.03
C TRP A 33 0.61 8.19 -2.35
N ALA A 34 0.29 7.27 -3.25
CA ALA A 34 1.22 6.24 -3.71
C ALA A 34 2.43 6.86 -4.45
N PHE A 35 2.18 7.83 -5.32
CA PHE A 35 3.23 8.51 -6.08
C PHE A 35 4.14 9.35 -5.19
N LEU A 36 3.59 10.30 -4.43
CA LEU A 36 4.37 11.22 -3.59
C LEU A 36 5.05 10.49 -2.44
N GLY A 37 4.33 9.61 -1.76
CA GLY A 37 4.90 8.80 -0.68
C GLY A 37 5.96 7.83 -1.20
N GLY A 38 5.73 7.25 -2.38
CA GLY A 38 6.67 6.33 -3.02
C GLY A 38 7.95 7.06 -3.41
N LEU A 39 7.84 8.24 -4.02
CA LEU A 39 8.98 9.06 -4.41
C LEU A 39 9.79 9.52 -3.19
N ALA A 40 9.11 9.95 -2.13
CA ALA A 40 9.76 10.30 -0.86
C ALA A 40 10.49 9.10 -0.25
N SER A 41 9.88 7.92 -0.31
CA SER A 41 10.51 6.69 0.18
C SER A 41 11.70 6.26 -0.67
N ASP A 42 11.61 6.41 -1.99
CA ASP A 42 12.73 6.14 -2.90
C ASP A 42 13.93 7.04 -2.56
N LEU A 43 13.70 8.34 -2.33
CA LEU A 43 14.73 9.30 -1.91
C LEU A 43 15.39 8.93 -0.57
N LEU A 44 14.61 8.41 0.39
CA LEU A 44 15.11 8.03 1.72
C LEU A 44 15.78 6.65 1.75
N SER A 45 15.41 5.76 0.83
CA SER A 45 15.85 4.36 0.83
C SER A 45 17.24 4.13 0.23
N GLY A 46 17.73 5.07 -0.58
CA GLY A 46 18.95 4.88 -1.39
C GLY A 46 18.80 3.91 -2.56
N GLY A 47 17.57 3.45 -2.85
CA GLY A 47 17.24 2.64 -4.03
C GLY A 47 17.04 3.48 -5.29
N PRO A 48 16.66 2.85 -6.43
CA PRO A 48 16.40 3.58 -7.67
C PRO A 48 15.26 4.59 -7.50
N LEU A 49 15.52 5.85 -7.84
CA LEU A 49 14.54 6.92 -7.69
C LEU A 49 13.28 6.63 -8.52
N GLY A 50 12.12 6.68 -7.86
CA GLY A 50 10.82 6.47 -8.49
C GLY A 50 10.39 5.00 -8.62
N ALA A 51 11.21 4.02 -8.22
CA ALA A 51 10.85 2.61 -8.32
C ALA A 51 9.63 2.27 -7.46
N LEU A 52 9.59 2.69 -6.19
CA LEU A 52 8.43 2.45 -5.33
C LEU A 52 7.25 3.32 -5.76
N ALA A 53 7.50 4.56 -6.19
CA ALA A 53 6.46 5.42 -6.74
C ALA A 53 5.70 4.74 -7.89
N LEU A 54 6.42 4.23 -8.89
CA LEU A 54 5.85 3.54 -10.04
C LEU A 54 5.20 2.21 -9.67
N ALA A 55 5.84 1.42 -8.80
CA ALA A 55 5.32 0.12 -8.38
C ALA A 55 3.97 0.23 -7.63
N GLY A 56 3.74 1.35 -6.94
CA GLY A 56 2.51 1.62 -6.22
C GLY A 56 1.33 2.02 -7.11
N LEU A 57 1.56 2.62 -8.27
CA LEU A 57 0.48 3.29 -9.05
C LEU A 57 -0.63 2.33 -9.45
N VAL A 58 -0.28 1.23 -10.14
CA VAL A 58 -1.26 0.30 -10.69
C VAL A 58 -2.00 -0.46 -9.57
N PRO A 59 -1.32 -1.07 -8.58
CA PRO A 59 -2.00 -1.80 -7.52
C PRO A 59 -2.88 -0.92 -6.63
N VAL A 60 -2.42 0.29 -6.30
CA VAL A 60 -3.20 1.23 -5.47
C VAL A 60 -4.40 1.77 -6.25
N ALA A 61 -4.22 2.11 -7.54
CA ALA A 61 -5.35 2.48 -8.38
C ALA A 61 -6.38 1.35 -8.45
N ALA A 62 -5.94 0.12 -8.73
CA ALA A 62 -6.81 -1.05 -8.82
C ALA A 62 -7.56 -1.33 -7.51
N ALA A 63 -6.91 -1.15 -6.36
CA ALA A 63 -7.54 -1.31 -5.04
C ALA A 63 -8.68 -0.31 -4.78
N GLY A 64 -8.69 0.83 -5.47
CA GLY A 64 -9.75 1.83 -5.38
C GLY A 64 -10.84 1.72 -6.44
N ILE A 65 -10.69 0.84 -7.44
CA ILE A 65 -11.70 0.66 -8.49
C ILE A 65 -12.94 0.00 -7.89
N GLY A 66 -14.07 0.68 -8.01
CA GLY A 66 -15.37 0.18 -7.57
C GLY A 66 -16.29 1.31 -7.13
N ASP A 67 -17.56 1.17 -7.46
CA ASP A 67 -18.59 2.09 -6.98
C ASP A 67 -18.71 2.03 -5.45
N SER A 68 -19.29 3.07 -4.85
CA SER A 68 -19.45 3.17 -3.39
C SER A 68 -20.19 1.95 -2.80
N GLU A 69 -21.05 1.30 -3.59
CA GLU A 69 -21.79 0.08 -3.21
C GLU A 69 -20.93 -1.18 -3.21
N LEU A 70 -19.90 -1.24 -4.06
CA LEU A 70 -18.96 -2.36 -4.18
C LEU A 70 -17.81 -2.27 -3.16
N ARG A 71 -17.67 -1.13 -2.45
CA ARG A 71 -16.65 -0.98 -1.42
C ARG A 71 -16.83 -2.01 -0.29
N PRO A 72 -15.72 -2.60 0.20
CA PRO A 72 -15.76 -3.55 1.30
C PRO A 72 -16.58 -3.04 2.49
N ARG A 73 -17.57 -3.82 2.94
CA ARG A 73 -18.35 -3.48 4.13
C ARG A 73 -17.62 -3.84 5.42
N SER A 74 -16.89 -4.95 5.41
CA SER A 74 -16.10 -5.42 6.54
C SER A 74 -14.64 -4.93 6.47
N ALA A 75 -14.05 -4.70 7.64
CA ALA A 75 -12.64 -4.33 7.74
C ALA A 75 -11.72 -5.43 7.20
N LEU A 76 -12.10 -6.71 7.37
CA LEU A 76 -11.36 -7.86 6.86
C LEU A 76 -11.32 -7.91 5.33
N ALA A 77 -12.42 -7.61 4.65
CA ALA A 77 -12.43 -7.56 3.19
C ALA A 77 -11.57 -6.40 2.66
N GLY A 78 -11.61 -5.23 3.33
CA GLY A 78 -10.72 -4.11 3.00
C GLY A 78 -9.24 -4.46 3.23
N ALA A 79 -8.94 -5.11 4.34
CA ALA A 79 -7.60 -5.59 4.67
C ALA A 79 -7.06 -6.59 3.63
N LEU A 80 -7.90 -7.49 3.14
CA LEU A 80 -7.53 -8.44 2.08
C LEU A 80 -7.17 -7.71 0.78
N VAL A 81 -7.95 -6.70 0.37
CA VAL A 81 -7.65 -5.90 -0.82
C VAL A 81 -6.31 -5.15 -0.65
N VAL A 82 -6.04 -4.59 0.53
CA VAL A 82 -4.76 -3.92 0.83
C VAL A 82 -3.59 -4.91 0.82
N ALA A 83 -3.78 -6.12 1.33
CA ALA A 83 -2.76 -7.18 1.27
C ALA A 83 -2.43 -7.55 -0.18
N ILE A 84 -3.45 -7.76 -1.03
CA ILE A 84 -3.29 -8.06 -2.46
C ILE A 84 -2.57 -6.91 -3.17
N ALA A 85 -2.98 -5.66 -2.92
CA ALA A 85 -2.32 -4.49 -3.50
C ALA A 85 -0.86 -4.39 -3.07
N SER A 86 -0.56 -4.66 -1.79
CA SER A 86 0.80 -4.67 -1.26
C SER A 86 1.67 -5.74 -1.89
N LEU A 87 1.11 -6.93 -2.11
CA LEU A 87 1.79 -8.04 -2.77
C LEU A 87 2.12 -7.68 -4.22
N ALA A 88 1.15 -7.12 -4.95
CA ALA A 88 1.33 -6.69 -6.32
C ALA A 88 2.36 -5.54 -6.44
N THR A 89 2.33 -4.56 -5.55
CA THR A 89 3.35 -3.49 -5.51
C THR A 89 4.73 -4.07 -5.26
N SER A 90 4.87 -5.02 -4.34
CA SER A 90 6.17 -5.67 -4.07
C SER A 90 6.68 -6.43 -5.28
N ALA A 91 5.81 -7.16 -5.99
CA ALA A 91 6.16 -7.87 -7.22
C ALA A 91 6.60 -6.91 -8.34
N ILE A 92 5.89 -5.80 -8.55
CA ILE A 92 6.25 -4.80 -9.55
C ILE A 92 7.57 -4.12 -9.17
N TYR A 93 7.78 -3.79 -7.89
CA TYR A 93 9.03 -3.20 -7.41
C TYR A 93 10.23 -4.12 -7.70
N LEU A 94 10.10 -5.41 -7.40
CA LEU A 94 11.14 -6.40 -7.72
C LEU A 94 11.40 -6.52 -9.23
N ALA A 95 10.35 -6.45 -10.05
CA ALA A 95 10.51 -6.42 -11.51
C ALA A 95 11.28 -5.17 -11.97
N ILE A 96 11.00 -4.00 -11.39
CA ILE A 96 11.73 -2.76 -11.67
C ILE A 96 13.22 -2.92 -11.28
N LEU A 97 13.50 -3.46 -10.09
CA LEU A 97 14.88 -3.72 -9.66
C LEU A 97 15.62 -4.65 -10.62
N ALA A 98 14.96 -5.72 -11.08
CA ALA A 98 15.53 -6.66 -12.04
C ALA A 98 15.84 -5.99 -13.39
N ILE A 99 14.93 -5.13 -13.89
CA ILE A 99 15.11 -4.41 -15.17
C ILE A 99 16.26 -3.40 -15.09
N VAL A 100 16.40 -2.70 -13.96
CA VAL A 100 17.46 -1.68 -13.76
C VAL A 100 18.82 -2.30 -13.41
N GLY A 101 18.87 -3.64 -13.24
CA GLY A 101 20.11 -4.34 -12.87
C GLY A 101 20.54 -4.11 -11.42
N ALA A 102 19.60 -3.74 -10.55
CA ALA A 102 19.86 -3.57 -9.12
C ALA A 102 20.02 -4.94 -8.43
N SER A 103 20.77 -4.98 -7.33
CA SER A 103 20.94 -6.20 -6.54
C SER A 103 19.61 -6.71 -6.00
N LEU A 104 19.21 -7.91 -6.41
CA LEU A 104 18.03 -8.58 -5.89
C LEU A 104 18.38 -9.31 -4.58
N PRO A 105 17.47 -9.30 -3.59
CA PRO A 105 17.62 -10.13 -2.39
C PRO A 105 17.66 -11.63 -2.72
N ASP A 106 18.27 -12.42 -1.83
CA ASP A 106 18.21 -13.88 -1.91
C ASP A 106 16.78 -14.41 -1.81
N ALA A 107 16.51 -15.60 -2.35
CA ALA A 107 15.17 -16.20 -2.39
C ALA A 107 14.40 -16.21 -1.04
N PRO A 108 15.02 -16.55 0.12
CA PRO A 108 14.32 -16.50 1.41
C PRO A 108 13.93 -15.06 1.81
N ARG A 109 14.78 -14.10 1.46
CA ARG A 109 14.58 -12.68 1.75
C ARG A 109 13.51 -12.08 0.84
N LEU A 110 13.46 -12.50 -0.42
CA LEU A 110 12.37 -12.16 -1.35
C LEU A 110 11.00 -12.57 -0.82
N THR A 111 10.86 -13.81 -0.35
CA THR A 111 9.60 -14.30 0.24
C THR A 111 9.20 -13.51 1.48
N THR A 112 10.17 -13.20 2.34
CA THR A 112 9.95 -12.40 3.55
C THR A 112 9.48 -10.98 3.21
N LEU A 113 10.17 -10.29 2.30
CA LEU A 113 9.83 -8.93 1.90
C LEU A 113 8.48 -8.84 1.16
N THR A 114 8.18 -9.84 0.33
CA THR A 114 7.00 -9.83 -0.54
C THR A 114 5.76 -10.37 0.16
N VAL A 115 5.81 -11.63 0.60
CA VAL A 115 4.64 -12.33 1.14
C VAL A 115 4.40 -11.92 2.58
N MET A 116 5.43 -11.95 3.44
CA MET A 116 5.24 -11.55 4.84
C MET A 116 5.02 -10.04 4.96
N GLY A 117 5.68 -9.22 4.13
CA GLY A 117 5.43 -7.77 4.06
C GLY A 117 3.98 -7.46 3.67
N ALA A 118 3.44 -8.12 2.64
CA ALA A 118 2.04 -7.98 2.24
C ALA A 118 1.07 -8.46 3.33
N ALA A 119 1.37 -9.56 4.01
CA ALA A 119 0.59 -10.05 5.15
C ALA A 119 0.60 -9.05 6.31
N TYR A 120 1.75 -8.46 6.63
CA TYR A 120 1.88 -7.41 7.64
C TYR A 120 1.03 -6.19 7.29
N ASN A 121 1.11 -5.71 6.05
CA ASN A 121 0.27 -4.63 5.58
C ASN A 121 -1.22 -4.99 5.66
N GLY A 122 -1.61 -6.21 5.30
CA GLY A 122 -2.98 -6.70 5.43
C GLY A 122 -3.47 -6.68 6.89
N VAL A 123 -2.68 -7.20 7.82
CA VAL A 123 -3.02 -7.19 9.25
C VAL A 123 -3.17 -5.76 9.77
N LEU A 124 -2.24 -4.87 9.44
CA LEU A 124 -2.33 -3.45 9.81
C LEU A 124 -3.53 -2.76 9.15
N ALA A 125 -3.90 -3.18 7.93
CA ALA A 125 -5.05 -2.66 7.21
C ALA A 125 -6.38 -2.91 7.90
N ILE A 126 -6.48 -3.92 8.78
CA ILE A 126 -7.67 -4.12 9.63
C ILE A 126 -7.95 -2.86 10.47
N ALA A 127 -6.90 -2.15 10.90
CA ALA A 127 -7.01 -0.90 11.64
C ALA A 127 -6.93 0.34 10.75
N THR A 128 -6.05 0.39 9.74
CA THR A 128 -5.87 1.62 8.95
C THR A 128 -7.00 1.89 7.96
N TYR A 129 -7.60 0.85 7.37
CA TYR A 129 -8.75 1.00 6.47
C TYR A 129 -9.96 1.70 7.13
N PRO A 130 -10.48 1.25 8.29
CA PRO A 130 -11.62 1.93 8.91
C PRO A 130 -11.30 3.37 9.29
N ILE A 131 -10.07 3.66 9.72
CA ILE A 131 -9.62 5.03 9.99
C ILE A 131 -9.72 5.88 8.72
N ALA A 132 -9.12 5.44 7.61
CA ALA A 132 -9.20 6.14 6.32
C ALA A 132 -10.66 6.39 5.90
N ARG A 133 -11.53 5.39 6.07
CA ARG A 133 -12.96 5.49 5.77
C ARG A 133 -13.68 6.54 6.63
N THR A 134 -13.37 6.62 7.92
CA THR A 134 -13.97 7.61 8.82
C THR A 134 -13.53 9.04 8.49
N LEU A 135 -12.24 9.22 8.17
CA LEU A 135 -11.68 10.52 7.79
C LEU A 135 -12.30 11.05 6.49
N HIS A 136 -12.40 10.20 5.47
CA HIS A 136 -13.01 10.57 4.20
C HIS A 136 -14.47 11.01 4.37
N ARG A 137 -15.27 10.23 5.13
CA ARG A 137 -16.66 10.60 5.45
C ARG A 137 -16.79 11.91 6.22
N GLY A 138 -15.82 12.23 7.08
CA GLY A 138 -15.77 13.49 7.80
C GLY A 138 -15.51 14.67 6.86
N ALA A 139 -14.54 14.51 5.95
CA ALA A 139 -14.20 15.52 4.94
C ALA A 139 -15.38 15.82 3.98
N GLU A 140 -16.11 14.79 3.55
CA GLU A 140 -17.30 14.96 2.70
C GLU A 140 -18.40 15.77 3.39
N LYS A 141 -18.66 15.51 4.68
CA LYS A 141 -19.65 16.25 5.46
C LYS A 141 -19.28 17.73 5.56
N GLN A 142 -18.03 18.05 5.85
CA GLN A 142 -17.58 19.43 5.96
C GLN A 142 -17.69 20.18 4.62
N ALA A 143 -17.37 19.52 3.50
CA ALA A 143 -17.54 20.10 2.17
C ALA A 143 -19.01 20.41 1.84
N SER A 144 -19.96 19.62 2.35
CA SER A 144 -21.40 19.88 2.16
C SER A 144 -21.97 21.03 3.01
N PHE A 145 -21.29 21.43 4.09
CA PHE A 145 -21.70 22.54 4.97
C PHE A 145 -21.00 23.88 4.64
N GLY A 146 -20.08 23.88 3.68
CA GLY A 146 -19.24 25.04 3.33
C GLY A 146 -19.80 25.96 2.24
N TRP A 147 -21.09 25.86 1.91
CA TRP A 147 -21.80 26.72 0.95
C TRP A 147 -23.15 27.15 1.50
#